data_AF-A0AAP2DMX4-F1
#
_entry.id   AF-A0AAP2DMX4-F1
#
_cell.length_a   1.000
_cell.length_b   1.000
_cell.length_c   1.000
_cell.angle_alpha   90.00
_cell.angle_beta   90.00
_cell.angle_gamma   90.00
#
_symmetry.space_group_name_H-M   'P 1'
#
loop_
_entity.id
_entity.type
_entity.pdbx_description
1 polymer ?
#
loop_
_entity_poly.entity_id
_entity_poly.type
_entity_poly.pdbx_seq_one_letter_code
_entity_poly.pdbx_strand_id
1 'polypeptide(L)'
;MNDNDTNLFNEAIAPLHSVSHQYLAFSGHYIDAHKRIQRLLGLSSPPMWKPFSSKLIYEQALTPDFDAFAFKYAGNYFINISDGTNHILHELYNRLLSNPTILPQLGDISKEVAVDNPIKGYFLNAQTMIEEANRRGGMYWPQDEVRRGYATFLTNLALNWIFEHELAHITNGHVDYEIANHGVYRIQENGTVGLQSQHLLDRQTMEMDADGMAFGNCCGVLIRATMNPQIKDRNEFTQMIFGNVYNLLANFYFTLLTLFRLFGDGDFRNMVAGTSTHPEAPHRALMLFKTFETMAELMNRKYNANLDLDQLLKSCIGALRAGDIAYKLITDKNPKEVFVGPHGYNNPIHGALIENWQHHLFHKLKPFAYTELYY
;
A
#
# COMPACT_ATOMS: atom_id res chain seq x y z
N MET A 1 -27.43 2.17 21.65
CA MET A 1 -26.93 0.79 21.47
C MET A 1 -26.72 0.20 22.86
N ASN A 2 -27.12 -1.04 23.09
CA ASN A 2 -26.94 -1.70 24.39
C ASN A 2 -25.46 -2.07 24.55
N ASP A 3 -24.96 -2.08 25.79
CA ASP A 3 -23.55 -2.40 26.14
C ASP A 3 -23.03 -3.76 25.60
N ASN A 4 -23.92 -4.62 25.10
CA ASN A 4 -23.56 -5.88 24.45
C ASN A 4 -23.08 -5.72 23.00
N ASP A 5 -23.52 -4.68 22.26
CA ASP A 5 -23.10 -4.48 20.87
C ASP A 5 -21.68 -3.92 20.77
N THR A 6 -21.25 -3.14 21.78
CA THR A 6 -19.89 -2.57 21.88
C THR A 6 -18.83 -3.63 22.23
N ASN A 7 -19.19 -4.67 22.98
CA ASN A 7 -18.30 -5.81 23.27
C ASN A 7 -18.15 -6.76 22.06
N LEU A 8 -19.22 -6.97 21.29
CA LEU A 8 -19.17 -7.76 20.04
C LEU A 8 -18.40 -7.05 18.93
N PHE A 9 -18.43 -5.71 18.88
CA PHE A 9 -17.59 -4.89 18.01
C PHE A 9 -16.09 -5.09 18.30
N ASN A 10 -15.70 -5.10 19.58
CA ASN A 10 -14.31 -5.33 19.99
C ASN A 10 -13.83 -6.76 19.72
N GLU A 11 -14.67 -7.79 19.85
CA GLU A 11 -14.30 -9.19 19.57
C GLU A 11 -14.28 -9.53 18.07
N ALA A 12 -15.13 -8.88 17.28
CA ALA A 12 -15.14 -9.06 15.83
C ALA A 12 -13.90 -8.46 15.17
N ILE A 13 -13.48 -7.30 15.66
CA ILE A 13 -12.32 -6.59 15.15
C ILE A 13 -11.06 -6.96 15.95
N ALA A 14 -11.10 -7.72 17.05
CA ALA A 14 -9.92 -8.08 17.86
C ALA A 14 -8.66 -8.56 17.08
N PRO A 15 -8.76 -9.31 15.96
CA PRO A 15 -7.58 -9.61 15.12
C PRO A 15 -6.96 -8.39 14.41
N LEU A 16 -7.72 -7.30 14.29
CA LEU A 16 -7.39 -5.97 13.73
C LEU A 16 -7.32 -4.86 14.80
N HIS A 17 -7.93 -5.05 15.98
CA HIS A 17 -8.02 -4.11 17.12
C HIS A 17 -7.05 -4.43 18.26
N SER A 18 -6.44 -5.63 18.30
CA SER A 18 -5.26 -5.83 19.16
C SER A 18 -4.15 -4.82 18.85
N VAL A 19 -4.24 -4.15 17.68
CA VAL A 19 -3.37 -3.09 17.15
C VAL A 19 -3.62 -1.69 17.78
N SER A 20 -4.79 -1.40 18.39
CA SER A 20 -5.12 -0.02 18.79
C SER A 20 -5.03 0.29 20.29
N HIS A 21 -4.88 -0.70 21.17
CA HIS A 21 -4.74 -0.48 22.62
C HIS A 21 -3.56 -1.24 23.21
N GLN A 22 -2.35 -0.80 22.87
CA GLN A 22 -1.16 -0.72 23.71
C GLN A 22 0.01 -0.32 22.78
N TYR A 23 0.27 0.99 22.72
CA TYR A 23 1.55 1.50 22.23
C TYR A 23 2.65 0.81 23.05
N LEU A 24 3.45 -0.10 22.44
CA LEU A 24 4.80 -0.59 22.85
C LEU A 24 5.12 -2.10 22.65
N ALA A 25 4.33 -2.93 21.96
CA ALA A 25 4.76 -4.31 21.68
C ALA A 25 4.25 -4.90 20.36
N PHE A 26 4.86 -4.52 19.21
CA PHE A 26 4.29 -4.85 17.89
C PHE A 26 5.21 -5.49 16.83
N SER A 27 6.26 -6.21 17.20
CA SER A 27 7.09 -6.94 16.21
C SER A 27 6.68 -8.40 15.95
N GLY A 28 5.96 -9.06 16.87
CA GLY A 28 5.56 -10.48 16.71
C GLY A 28 4.19 -10.73 16.06
N HIS A 29 3.25 -9.79 16.20
CA HIS A 29 1.85 -10.03 15.85
C HIS A 29 1.51 -9.84 14.38
N TYR A 30 2.32 -9.11 13.61
CA TYR A 30 2.01 -8.81 12.21
C TYR A 30 2.23 -10.01 11.28
N ILE A 31 3.37 -10.70 11.39
CA ILE A 31 3.63 -11.95 10.66
C ILE A 31 2.61 -13.03 11.06
N ASP A 32 2.25 -13.11 12.34
CA ASP A 32 1.28 -14.09 12.82
C ASP A 32 -0.15 -13.75 12.40
N ALA A 33 -0.53 -12.46 12.40
CA ALA A 33 -1.81 -11.99 11.86
C ALA A 33 -1.87 -12.23 10.35
N HIS A 34 -0.80 -11.95 9.61
CA HIS A 34 -0.70 -12.20 8.18
C HIS A 34 -0.79 -13.71 7.88
N LYS A 35 0.00 -14.56 8.53
CA LYS A 35 -0.10 -16.03 8.44
C LYS A 35 -1.45 -16.57 8.89
N ARG A 36 -2.12 -15.91 9.83
CA ARG A 36 -3.45 -16.28 10.31
C ARG A 36 -4.52 -15.86 9.31
N ILE A 37 -4.43 -14.69 8.70
CA ILE A 37 -5.29 -14.24 7.59
C ILE A 37 -5.10 -15.19 6.40
N GLN A 38 -3.86 -15.54 6.05
CA GLN A 38 -3.57 -16.52 5.00
C GLN A 38 -4.21 -17.88 5.31
N ARG A 39 -4.03 -18.41 6.53
CA ARG A 39 -4.65 -19.67 6.97
C ARG A 39 -6.19 -19.61 6.99
N LEU A 40 -6.78 -18.52 7.49
CA LEU A 40 -8.23 -18.30 7.54
C LEU A 40 -8.85 -18.15 6.14
N LEU A 41 -8.08 -17.65 5.18
CA LEU A 41 -8.47 -17.56 3.77
C LEU A 41 -8.23 -18.86 2.99
N GLY A 42 -7.89 -19.97 3.66
CA GLY A 42 -7.63 -21.24 3.00
C GLY A 42 -6.42 -21.20 2.08
N LEU A 43 -5.47 -20.28 2.29
CA LEU A 43 -4.18 -20.29 1.63
C LEU A 43 -3.32 -21.41 2.24
N SER A 44 -3.68 -22.66 1.98
CA SER A 44 -2.66 -23.70 1.83
C SER A 44 -1.67 -23.16 0.81
N SER A 45 -0.45 -22.86 1.24
CA SER A 45 0.60 -22.19 0.46
C SER A 45 0.52 -22.54 -1.03
N PRO A 46 0.52 -21.58 -1.97
CA PRO A 46 0.92 -21.97 -3.30
C PRO A 46 2.36 -22.52 -3.19
N PRO A 47 2.67 -23.63 -3.88
CA PRO A 47 3.93 -24.32 -3.73
C PRO A 47 5.01 -23.59 -4.52
N MET A 48 5.54 -22.44 -4.08
CA MET A 48 6.41 -21.65 -4.98
C MET A 48 7.53 -20.83 -4.36
N TRP A 49 7.80 -20.94 -3.07
CA TRP A 49 9.06 -20.38 -2.55
C TRP A 49 10.14 -21.44 -2.66
N LYS A 50 11.20 -21.16 -3.43
CA LYS A 50 12.45 -21.89 -3.24
C LYS A 50 12.79 -21.81 -1.74
N PRO A 51 13.16 -22.93 -1.10
CA PRO A 51 13.58 -22.89 0.29
C PRO A 51 14.70 -21.86 0.45
N PHE A 52 14.49 -20.82 1.25
CA PHE A 52 15.58 -19.96 1.71
C PHE A 52 16.06 -20.51 3.06
N SER A 53 17.36 -20.75 3.17
CA SER A 53 17.99 -21.25 4.41
C SER A 53 18.00 -20.21 5.54
N SER A 54 17.79 -18.95 5.18
CA SER A 54 17.73 -17.77 6.03
C SER A 54 16.41 -17.68 6.81
N LYS A 55 16.39 -16.93 7.92
CA LYS A 55 15.12 -16.50 8.53
C LYS A 55 14.64 -15.22 7.87
N LEU A 56 13.32 -15.05 7.76
CA LEU A 56 12.68 -13.77 7.49
C LEU A 56 12.19 -13.19 8.82
N ILE A 57 12.67 -12.01 9.16
CA ILE A 57 12.40 -11.32 10.42
C ILE A 57 11.70 -10.01 10.09
N TYR A 58 10.59 -9.73 10.77
CA TYR A 58 9.95 -8.43 10.73
C TYR A 58 10.27 -7.69 12.02
N GLU A 59 10.76 -6.47 11.89
CA GLU A 59 11.05 -5.60 13.03
C GLU A 59 10.42 -4.24 12.81
N GLN A 60 9.96 -3.66 13.90
CA GLN A 60 9.44 -2.29 13.92
C GLN A 60 10.60 -1.36 14.30
N ALA A 61 10.99 -0.42 13.42
CA ALA A 61 12.01 0.56 13.75
C ALA A 61 11.42 1.67 14.61
N LEU A 62 12.10 1.95 15.72
CA LEU A 62 11.77 3.06 16.62
C LEU A 62 12.30 4.40 16.06
N THR A 63 11.90 4.74 14.84
CA THR A 63 12.25 6.02 14.19
C THR A 63 10.99 6.80 13.84
N PRO A 64 11.03 8.16 13.94
CA PRO A 64 9.86 8.98 13.65
C PRO A 64 9.64 9.20 12.15
N ASP A 65 10.60 8.86 11.29
CA ASP A 65 10.51 9.12 9.85
C ASP A 65 9.53 8.15 9.17
N PHE A 66 8.87 8.59 8.10
CA PHE A 66 8.14 7.69 7.20
C PHE A 66 9.15 6.89 6.39
N ASP A 67 9.34 5.62 6.73
CA ASP A 67 10.34 4.76 6.09
C ASP A 67 9.94 3.28 6.22
N ALA A 68 10.34 2.51 5.22
CA ALA A 68 10.31 1.06 5.20
C ALA A 68 11.49 0.57 4.35
N PHE A 69 12.03 -0.60 4.69
CA PHE A 69 13.14 -1.17 3.94
C PHE A 69 13.33 -2.66 4.20
N ALA A 70 13.72 -3.35 3.14
CA ALA A 70 14.23 -4.71 3.14
C ALA A 70 15.76 -4.73 3.10
N PHE A 71 16.35 -5.60 3.91
CA PHE A 71 17.80 -5.80 3.93
C PHE A 71 18.19 -7.20 4.39
N LYS A 72 19.48 -7.54 4.21
CA LYS A 72 20.06 -8.81 4.67
C LYS A 72 21.20 -8.56 5.64
N TYR A 73 21.17 -9.21 6.80
CA TYR A 73 22.21 -9.11 7.82
C TYR A 73 22.46 -10.45 8.50
N ALA A 74 23.73 -10.81 8.68
CA ALA A 74 24.15 -12.09 9.29
C ALA A 74 23.42 -13.32 8.72
N GLY A 75 23.19 -13.34 7.40
CA GLY A 75 22.52 -14.43 6.71
C GLY A 75 21.00 -14.51 6.92
N ASN A 76 20.36 -13.51 7.53
CA ASN A 76 18.91 -13.41 7.67
C ASN A 76 18.35 -12.21 6.89
N TYR A 77 17.11 -12.31 6.45
CA TYR A 77 16.37 -11.21 5.84
C TYR A 77 15.55 -10.47 6.88
N PHE A 78 15.48 -9.16 6.70
CA PHE A 78 14.75 -8.25 7.56
C PHE A 78 13.84 -7.39 6.72
N ILE A 79 12.59 -7.24 7.17
CA ILE A 79 11.68 -6.18 6.75
C ILE A 79 11.53 -5.27 7.94
N ASN A 80 11.81 -3.99 7.74
CA ASN A 80 11.65 -2.99 8.77
C ASN A 80 10.65 -1.92 8.33
N ILE A 81 9.67 -1.63 9.19
CA ILE A 81 8.74 -0.51 9.01
C ILE A 81 8.89 0.39 10.24
N SER A 82 9.04 1.69 10.03
CA SER A 82 9.20 2.64 11.14
C SER A 82 7.91 2.93 11.91
N ASP A 83 8.05 3.32 13.17
CA ASP A 83 6.92 3.83 13.97
C ASP A 83 6.32 5.09 13.36
N GLY A 84 7.17 5.90 12.73
CA GLY A 84 6.78 7.05 11.93
C GLY A 84 5.74 6.71 10.88
N THR A 85 5.98 5.65 10.09
CA THR A 85 5.07 5.17 9.06
C THR A 85 3.69 4.84 9.65
N ASN A 86 3.64 4.09 10.75
CA ASN A 86 2.38 3.75 11.43
C ASN A 86 1.60 5.01 11.87
N HIS A 87 2.27 5.94 12.55
CA HIS A 87 1.61 7.15 13.07
C HIS A 87 1.12 8.07 11.96
N ILE A 88 1.91 8.25 10.90
CA ILE A 88 1.58 9.10 9.76
C ILE A 88 0.39 8.54 8.99
N LEU A 89 0.34 7.23 8.75
CA LEU A 89 -0.80 6.61 8.06
C LEU A 89 -2.09 6.70 8.88
N HIS A 90 -2.01 6.47 10.19
CA HIS A 90 -3.18 6.63 11.06
C HIS A 90 -3.74 8.06 11.02
N GLU A 91 -2.88 9.07 11.15
CA GLU A 91 -3.30 10.47 11.04
C GLU A 91 -3.85 10.80 9.65
N LEU A 92 -3.21 10.31 8.58
CA LEU A 92 -3.65 10.52 7.21
C LEU A 92 -5.10 10.04 7.02
N TYR A 93 -5.38 8.78 7.32
CA TYR A 93 -6.70 8.20 7.07
C TYR A 93 -7.75 8.66 8.07
N ASN A 94 -7.39 8.91 9.33
CA ASN A 94 -8.31 9.52 10.28
C ASN A 94 -8.72 10.91 9.81
N ARG A 95 -7.76 11.75 9.41
CA ARG A 95 -8.06 13.09 8.90
C ARG A 95 -8.89 13.07 7.64
N LEU A 96 -8.57 12.17 6.70
CA LEU A 96 -9.35 11.99 5.48
C LEU A 96 -10.82 11.69 5.81
N LEU A 97 -11.06 10.73 6.71
CA LEU A 97 -12.42 10.33 7.04
C LEU A 97 -13.12 11.23 8.07
N SER A 98 -12.39 12.10 8.76
CA SER A 98 -13.00 13.24 9.48
C SER A 98 -13.59 14.29 8.53
N ASN A 99 -13.30 14.24 7.22
CA ASN A 99 -13.92 15.14 6.26
C ASN A 99 -15.16 14.49 5.60
N PRO A 100 -16.35 15.12 5.66
CA PRO A 100 -17.59 14.54 5.15
C PRO A 100 -17.62 14.36 3.62
N THR A 101 -16.75 15.05 2.88
CA THR A 101 -16.68 14.95 1.41
C THR A 101 -15.85 13.76 0.92
N ILE A 102 -15.03 13.17 1.80
CA ILE A 102 -14.20 12.02 1.45
C ILE A 102 -14.98 10.73 1.74
N LEU A 103 -15.15 9.93 0.68
CA LEU A 103 -15.89 8.66 0.71
C LEU A 103 -17.24 8.83 1.44
N PRO A 104 -18.15 9.70 0.93
CA PRO A 104 -19.38 10.07 1.63
C PRO A 104 -20.38 8.91 1.78
N GLN A 105 -20.17 7.82 1.04
CA GLN A 105 -20.96 6.59 1.17
C GLN A 105 -20.63 5.78 2.44
N LEU A 106 -19.62 6.16 3.22
CA LEU A 106 -19.18 5.45 4.42
C LEU A 106 -19.70 6.15 5.68
N GLY A 107 -20.50 5.42 6.46
CA GLY A 107 -21.02 5.87 7.76
C GLY A 107 -21.91 7.12 7.68
N ASP A 108 -22.12 7.76 8.82
CA ASP A 108 -22.91 8.99 8.92
C ASP A 108 -22.02 10.24 8.78
N ILE A 109 -21.99 10.82 7.58
CA ILE A 109 -21.20 12.02 7.28
C ILE A 109 -21.64 13.26 8.06
N SER A 110 -22.86 13.30 8.59
CA SER A 110 -23.38 14.49 9.29
C SER A 110 -22.72 14.70 10.66
N LYS A 111 -22.07 13.67 11.20
CA LYS A 111 -21.29 13.74 12.45
C LYS A 111 -19.90 14.32 12.25
N GLU A 112 -19.42 14.36 11.01
CA GLU A 112 -18.07 14.80 10.69
C GLU A 112 -18.01 16.30 10.50
N VAL A 113 -16.84 16.88 10.82
CA VAL A 113 -16.59 18.32 10.70
C VAL A 113 -15.50 18.52 9.66
N ALA A 114 -15.78 19.36 8.66
CA ALA A 114 -14.79 19.69 7.65
C ALA A 114 -13.49 20.17 8.30
N VAL A 115 -12.39 19.64 7.80
CA VAL A 115 -11.06 19.99 8.30
C VAL A 115 -10.69 21.36 7.73
N ASP A 116 -10.86 22.42 8.52
CA ASP A 116 -10.67 23.81 8.08
C ASP A 116 -9.20 24.20 7.80
N ASN A 117 -8.25 23.34 8.15
CA ASN A 117 -6.83 23.63 7.96
C ASN A 117 -6.22 22.64 6.96
N PRO A 118 -5.63 23.08 5.84
CA PRO A 118 -4.79 22.22 5.04
C PRO A 118 -3.50 21.86 5.80
N ILE A 119 -3.02 20.63 5.63
CA ILE A 119 -1.63 20.28 5.87
C ILE A 119 -0.76 21.12 4.95
N LYS A 120 0.05 22.00 5.52
CA LYS A 120 1.17 22.62 4.80
C LYS A 120 2.27 21.58 4.56
N GLY A 121 2.08 20.74 3.54
CA GLY A 121 3.01 19.66 3.14
C GLY A 121 2.89 18.40 4.00
N TYR A 122 2.83 17.22 3.38
CA TYR A 122 2.73 15.96 4.13
C TYR A 122 3.86 15.82 5.15
N PHE A 123 3.52 15.26 6.32
CA PHE A 123 4.52 14.91 7.32
C PHE A 123 5.18 13.60 6.91
N LEU A 124 6.47 13.65 6.59
CA LEU A 124 7.32 12.46 6.47
C LEU A 124 8.06 12.18 7.79
N ASN A 125 7.67 12.86 8.87
CA ASN A 125 8.20 12.68 10.21
C ASN A 125 7.08 12.84 11.24
N ALA A 126 6.83 11.80 12.03
CA ALA A 126 5.76 11.70 12.99
C ALA A 126 5.94 12.65 14.18
N GLN A 127 7.17 12.99 14.56
CA GLN A 127 7.41 13.99 15.60
C GLN A 127 6.91 15.36 15.15
N THR A 128 7.27 15.78 13.94
CA THR A 128 6.76 17.02 13.33
C THR A 128 5.23 16.99 13.21
N MET A 129 4.67 15.86 12.80
CA MET A 129 3.21 15.66 12.72
C MET A 129 2.53 15.88 14.07
N ILE A 130 3.05 15.27 15.14
CA ILE A 130 2.51 15.38 16.50
C ILE A 130 2.62 16.82 17.01
N GLU A 131 3.74 17.49 16.74
CA GLU A 131 3.92 18.89 17.13
C GLU A 131 2.91 19.82 16.45
N GLU A 132 2.69 19.66 15.14
CA GLU A 132 1.64 20.43 14.45
C GLU A 132 0.24 20.06 14.95
N ALA A 133 0.00 18.77 15.23
CA ALA A 133 -1.26 18.32 15.80
C ALA A 133 -1.53 18.97 17.17
N ASN A 134 -0.53 19.08 18.02
CA ASN A 134 -0.65 19.75 19.31
C ASN A 134 -0.96 21.25 19.15
N ARG A 135 -0.35 21.93 18.18
CA ARG A 135 -0.61 23.36 17.91
C ARG A 135 -2.04 23.62 17.44
N ARG A 136 -2.65 22.68 16.71
CA ARG A 136 -4.06 22.77 16.26
C ARG A 136 -5.07 22.22 17.28
N GLY A 137 -4.63 21.73 18.44
CA GLY A 137 -5.51 21.21 19.50
C GLY A 137 -5.76 19.70 19.50
N GLY A 138 -5.00 18.90 18.73
CA GLY A 138 -5.00 17.44 18.81
C GLY A 138 -4.93 16.71 17.47
N MET A 139 -4.89 15.38 17.52
CA MET A 139 -4.99 14.50 16.35
C MET A 139 -6.41 14.53 15.75
N TYR A 140 -6.56 14.27 14.44
CA TYR A 140 -7.89 14.13 13.86
C TYR A 140 -8.44 12.73 14.14
N TRP A 141 -9.75 12.65 14.35
CA TRP A 141 -10.46 11.41 14.59
C TRP A 141 -11.86 11.49 13.98
N PRO A 142 -12.28 10.52 13.15
CA PRO A 142 -13.65 10.46 12.68
C PRO A 142 -14.61 10.33 13.86
N GLN A 143 -15.66 11.16 13.84
CA GLN A 143 -16.69 11.18 14.88
C GLN A 143 -17.66 10.02 14.72
N ASP A 144 -17.95 9.61 13.49
CA ASP A 144 -18.74 8.43 13.22
C ASP A 144 -17.91 7.14 13.40
N GLU A 145 -18.48 6.16 14.10
CA GLU A 145 -17.78 4.91 14.45
C GLU A 145 -17.46 4.06 13.21
N VAL A 146 -18.36 4.05 12.21
CA VAL A 146 -18.13 3.32 10.96
C VAL A 146 -16.97 3.95 10.20
N ARG A 147 -16.93 5.28 10.11
CA ARG A 147 -15.82 6.01 9.48
C ARG A 147 -14.50 5.81 10.23
N ARG A 148 -14.52 5.77 11.57
CA ARG A 148 -13.33 5.48 12.39
C ARG A 148 -12.81 4.05 12.17
N GLY A 149 -13.69 3.07 12.17
CA GLY A 149 -13.34 1.69 11.84
C GLY A 149 -12.75 1.60 10.43
N TYR A 150 -13.32 2.34 9.49
CA TYR A 150 -12.84 2.36 8.10
C TYR A 150 -11.48 3.05 7.95
N ALA A 151 -11.18 4.11 8.72
CA ALA A 151 -9.86 4.75 8.72
C ALA A 151 -8.77 3.76 9.17
N THR A 152 -9.07 2.96 10.20
CA THR A 152 -8.20 1.88 10.67
C THR A 152 -8.03 0.81 9.59
N PHE A 153 -9.10 0.46 8.88
CA PHE A 153 -9.02 -0.48 7.75
C PHE A 153 -8.11 0.04 6.62
N LEU A 154 -8.25 1.30 6.19
CA LEU A 154 -7.38 1.89 5.17
C LEU A 154 -5.91 1.96 5.62
N THR A 155 -5.67 2.29 6.88
CA THR A 155 -4.32 2.27 7.48
C THR A 155 -3.70 0.88 7.36
N ASN A 156 -4.44 -0.16 7.72
CA ASN A 156 -3.98 -1.54 7.62
C ASN A 156 -3.76 -1.98 6.17
N LEU A 157 -4.58 -1.52 5.21
CA LEU A 157 -4.34 -1.76 3.79
C LEU A 157 -3.02 -1.16 3.30
N ALA A 158 -2.73 0.09 3.70
CA ALA A 158 -1.47 0.75 3.36
C ALA A 158 -0.28 0.02 3.96
N LEU A 159 -0.33 -0.34 5.25
CA LEU A 159 0.73 -1.10 5.92
C LEU A 159 0.94 -2.48 5.31
N ASN A 160 -0.14 -3.20 4.97
CA ASN A 160 -0.06 -4.48 4.28
C ASN A 160 0.63 -4.34 2.92
N TRP A 161 0.32 -3.30 2.16
CA TRP A 161 0.98 -3.06 0.90
C TRP A 161 2.47 -2.72 1.07
N ILE A 162 2.84 -1.87 2.04
CA ILE A 162 4.24 -1.55 2.35
C ILE A 162 5.01 -2.83 2.72
N PHE A 163 4.44 -3.66 3.60
CA PHE A 163 5.06 -4.93 3.97
C PHE A 163 5.26 -5.85 2.76
N GLU A 164 4.24 -5.99 1.92
CA GLU A 164 4.32 -6.83 0.71
C GLU A 164 5.31 -6.28 -0.32
N HIS A 165 5.47 -4.95 -0.40
CA HIS A 165 6.46 -4.28 -1.24
C HIS A 165 7.89 -4.61 -0.75
N GLU A 166 8.15 -4.47 0.55
CA GLU A 166 9.44 -4.87 1.12
C GLU A 166 9.70 -6.38 1.01
N LEU A 167 8.65 -7.20 1.16
CA LEU A 167 8.75 -8.63 0.94
C LEU A 167 9.13 -8.95 -0.50
N ALA A 168 8.59 -8.23 -1.49
CA ALA A 168 8.91 -8.41 -2.90
C ALA A 168 10.40 -8.14 -3.18
N HIS A 169 11.00 -7.13 -2.56
CA HIS A 169 12.45 -6.91 -2.67
C HIS A 169 13.29 -8.12 -2.23
N ILE A 170 12.80 -8.88 -1.25
CA ILE A 170 13.46 -10.12 -0.81
C ILE A 170 13.13 -11.26 -1.78
N THR A 171 11.84 -11.54 -2.01
CA THR A 171 11.41 -12.73 -2.74
C THR A 171 11.76 -12.69 -4.21
N ASN A 172 11.83 -11.50 -4.82
CA ASN A 172 12.20 -11.32 -6.22
C ASN A 172 13.72 -11.20 -6.40
N GLY A 173 14.47 -11.27 -5.30
CA GLY A 173 15.93 -11.32 -5.32
C GLY A 173 16.60 -9.94 -5.46
N HIS A 174 15.86 -8.84 -5.31
CA HIS A 174 16.42 -7.48 -5.41
C HIS A 174 17.52 -7.25 -4.37
N VAL A 175 17.27 -7.63 -3.11
CA VAL A 175 18.26 -7.48 -2.03
C VAL A 175 19.53 -8.25 -2.31
N ASP A 176 19.43 -9.52 -2.71
CA ASP A 176 20.63 -10.34 -2.98
C ASP A 176 21.37 -9.89 -4.24
N TYR A 177 20.63 -9.44 -5.26
CA TYR A 177 21.22 -8.86 -6.47
C TYR A 177 22.03 -7.60 -6.14
N GLU A 178 21.46 -6.66 -5.37
CA GLU A 178 22.11 -5.41 -4.97
C GLU A 178 23.36 -5.68 -4.11
N ILE A 179 23.30 -6.66 -3.20
CA ILE A 179 24.48 -7.08 -2.41
C ILE A 179 25.56 -7.66 -3.32
N ALA A 180 25.20 -8.59 -4.21
CA ALA A 180 26.16 -9.31 -5.02
C ALA A 180 26.84 -8.44 -6.09
N ASN A 181 26.11 -7.47 -6.66
CA ASN A 181 26.59 -6.69 -7.80
C ASN A 181 27.03 -5.27 -7.43
N HIS A 182 26.49 -4.70 -6.35
CA HIS A 182 26.73 -3.31 -5.98
C HIS A 182 27.26 -3.14 -4.54
N GLY A 183 27.31 -4.22 -3.75
CA GLY A 183 27.70 -4.16 -2.34
C GLY A 183 26.71 -3.36 -1.47
N VAL A 184 25.48 -3.17 -1.96
CA VAL A 184 24.43 -2.39 -1.30
C VAL A 184 23.59 -3.36 -0.45
N TYR A 185 23.64 -3.20 0.86
CA TYR A 185 22.96 -4.09 1.80
C TYR A 185 21.50 -3.71 2.07
N ARG A 186 21.09 -2.50 1.67
CA ARG A 186 19.77 -1.93 1.95
C ARG A 186 19.22 -1.25 0.71
N ILE A 187 17.98 -1.58 0.36
CA ILE A 187 17.17 -0.80 -0.59
C ILE A 187 16.33 0.15 0.27
N GLN A 188 16.47 1.46 0.06
CA GLN A 188 15.72 2.49 0.79
C GLN A 188 15.09 3.45 -0.22
N GLU A 189 13.88 3.92 0.10
CA GLU A 189 13.13 4.89 -0.72
C GLU A 189 13.85 6.25 -0.87
N ASN A 190 14.75 6.59 0.06
CA ASN A 190 15.48 7.87 0.10
C ASN A 190 17.00 7.69 -0.02
N GLY A 191 17.57 7.90 -1.22
CA GLY A 191 19.03 8.04 -1.39
C GLY A 191 19.52 7.93 -2.84
N THR A 192 20.26 8.92 -3.34
CA THR A 192 20.59 9.06 -4.79
C THR A 192 22.07 9.33 -5.11
N VAL A 193 23.01 9.23 -4.17
CA VAL A 193 24.37 9.76 -4.44
C VAL A 193 25.24 8.78 -5.23
N GLY A 194 25.46 9.09 -6.52
CA GLY A 194 26.63 8.61 -7.30
C GLY A 194 26.43 7.38 -8.20
N LEU A 195 25.18 6.93 -8.43
CA LEU A 195 24.93 5.74 -9.25
C LEU A 195 24.99 6.05 -10.76
N GLN A 196 25.39 5.06 -11.56
CA GLN A 196 25.33 5.11 -13.02
C GLN A 196 23.86 5.08 -13.51
N SER A 197 23.56 5.71 -14.65
CA SER A 197 22.19 5.80 -15.19
C SER A 197 21.52 4.44 -15.40
N GLN A 198 22.26 3.42 -15.84
CA GLN A 198 21.71 2.06 -15.98
C GLN A 198 21.35 1.44 -14.63
N HIS A 199 22.13 1.68 -13.58
CA HIS A 199 21.80 1.19 -12.25
C HIS A 199 20.58 1.90 -11.67
N LEU A 200 20.43 3.21 -11.93
CA LEU A 200 19.20 3.95 -11.59
C LEU A 200 17.98 3.37 -12.31
N LEU A 201 18.10 3.03 -13.60
CA LEU A 201 17.03 2.38 -14.35
C LEU A 201 16.70 1.00 -13.78
N ASP A 202 17.72 0.18 -13.49
CA ASP A 202 17.55 -1.14 -12.86
C ASP A 202 16.80 -0.99 -11.52
N ARG A 203 17.18 -0.03 -10.67
CA ARG A 203 16.47 0.25 -9.42
C ARG A 203 15.01 0.65 -9.65
N GLN A 204 14.74 1.60 -10.56
CA GLN A 204 13.37 1.98 -10.87
C GLN A 204 12.52 0.79 -11.38
N THR A 205 13.13 -0.11 -12.15
CA THR A 205 12.48 -1.34 -12.61
C THR A 205 12.24 -2.33 -11.46
N MET A 206 13.16 -2.46 -10.49
CA MET A 206 12.92 -3.26 -9.28
C MET A 206 11.75 -2.72 -8.44
N GLU A 207 11.62 -1.40 -8.33
CA GLU A 207 10.49 -0.77 -7.63
C GLU A 207 9.16 -1.03 -8.34
N MET A 208 9.14 -0.97 -9.68
CA MET A 208 7.96 -1.34 -10.48
C MET A 208 7.55 -2.80 -10.23
N ASP A 209 8.51 -3.72 -10.19
CA ASP A 209 8.27 -5.13 -9.91
C ASP A 209 7.77 -5.36 -8.48
N ALA A 210 8.37 -4.68 -7.49
CA ALA A 210 7.94 -4.75 -6.09
C ALA A 210 6.51 -4.20 -5.89
N ASP A 211 6.20 -3.05 -6.50
CA ASP A 211 4.86 -2.46 -6.49
C ASP A 211 3.81 -3.41 -7.09
N GLY A 212 4.12 -4.00 -8.25
CA GLY A 212 3.24 -4.92 -8.96
C GLY A 212 2.96 -6.20 -8.16
N MET A 213 4.00 -6.80 -7.57
CA MET A 213 3.86 -7.98 -6.71
C MET A 213 3.02 -7.67 -5.47
N ALA A 214 3.34 -6.58 -4.76
CA ALA A 214 2.64 -6.19 -3.54
C ALA A 214 1.15 -5.95 -3.79
N PHE A 215 0.86 -5.23 -4.87
CA PHE A 215 -0.50 -4.96 -5.30
C PHE A 215 -1.27 -6.23 -5.67
N GLY A 216 -0.66 -7.14 -6.43
CA GLY A 216 -1.25 -8.43 -6.80
C GLY A 216 -1.57 -9.29 -5.58
N ASN A 217 -0.63 -9.39 -4.62
CA ASN A 217 -0.81 -10.14 -3.38
C ASN A 217 -1.98 -9.60 -2.54
N CYS A 218 -2.00 -8.28 -2.33
CA CYS A 218 -3.09 -7.62 -1.60
C CYS A 218 -4.44 -7.80 -2.31
N CYS A 219 -4.53 -7.57 -3.62
CA CYS A 219 -5.77 -7.79 -4.38
C CYS A 219 -6.26 -9.23 -4.26
N GLY A 220 -5.36 -10.22 -4.38
CA GLY A 220 -5.71 -11.63 -4.24
C GLY A 220 -6.28 -11.95 -2.86
N VAL A 221 -5.69 -11.40 -1.79
CA VAL A 221 -6.21 -11.55 -0.41
C VAL A 221 -7.60 -10.93 -0.28
N LEU A 222 -7.77 -9.70 -0.77
CA LEU A 222 -9.03 -8.96 -0.69
C LEU A 222 -10.16 -9.66 -1.44
N ILE A 223 -9.91 -10.15 -2.66
CA ILE A 223 -10.91 -10.88 -3.46
C ILE A 223 -11.30 -12.19 -2.76
N ARG A 224 -10.35 -12.95 -2.21
CA ARG A 224 -10.69 -14.15 -1.44
C ARG A 224 -11.52 -13.84 -0.21
N ALA A 225 -11.29 -12.70 0.45
CA ALA A 225 -12.10 -12.27 1.58
C ALA A 225 -13.56 -11.99 1.17
N THR A 226 -13.81 -11.43 -0.02
CA THR A 226 -15.18 -11.23 -0.53
C THR A 226 -15.88 -12.54 -0.91
N MET A 227 -15.09 -13.57 -1.27
CA MET A 227 -15.58 -14.91 -1.61
C MET A 227 -15.80 -15.81 -0.37
N ASN A 228 -15.32 -15.41 0.81
CA ASN A 228 -15.44 -16.20 2.04
C ASN A 228 -16.61 -15.68 2.91
N PRO A 229 -17.74 -16.41 3.00
CA PRO A 229 -18.90 -15.99 3.80
C PRO A 229 -18.58 -15.80 5.29
N GLN A 230 -17.62 -16.56 5.84
CA GLN A 230 -17.21 -16.43 7.26
C GLN A 230 -16.53 -15.09 7.56
N ILE A 231 -16.01 -14.42 6.53
CA ILE A 231 -15.40 -13.10 6.66
C ILE A 231 -16.41 -12.05 6.24
N LYS A 232 -16.94 -12.16 5.01
CA LYS A 232 -17.84 -11.16 4.43
C LYS A 232 -19.11 -10.99 5.27
N ASP A 233 -19.76 -12.08 5.66
CA ASP A 233 -21.07 -12.05 6.29
C ASP A 233 -21.00 -12.05 7.83
N ARG A 234 -19.82 -11.82 8.40
CA ARG A 234 -19.59 -11.87 9.86
C ARG A 234 -20.40 -10.83 10.62
N ASN A 235 -20.45 -9.59 10.14
CA ASN A 235 -21.27 -8.50 10.68
C ASN A 235 -21.51 -7.42 9.61
N GLU A 236 -22.30 -6.40 9.94
CA GLU A 236 -22.63 -5.31 9.01
C GLU A 236 -21.39 -4.55 8.51
N PHE A 237 -20.39 -4.35 9.38
CA PHE A 237 -19.16 -3.66 9.01
C PHE A 237 -18.33 -4.46 8.00
N THR A 238 -18.20 -5.78 8.19
CA THR A 238 -17.52 -6.65 7.22
C THR A 238 -18.30 -6.77 5.92
N GLN A 239 -19.64 -6.78 5.97
CA GLN A 239 -20.46 -6.76 4.75
C GLN A 239 -20.29 -5.45 4.00
N MET A 240 -20.16 -4.31 4.70
CA MET A 240 -19.88 -3.02 4.07
C MET A 240 -18.52 -3.02 3.35
N ILE A 241 -17.48 -3.61 3.96
CA ILE A 241 -16.12 -3.68 3.36
C ILE A 241 -16.05 -4.71 2.23
N PHE A 242 -16.44 -5.96 2.52
CA PHE A 242 -16.20 -7.12 1.66
C PHE A 242 -17.43 -7.51 0.83
N GLY A 243 -18.56 -6.84 0.99
CA GLY A 243 -19.80 -7.15 0.29
C GLY A 243 -19.75 -6.88 -1.20
N ASN A 244 -18.93 -5.90 -1.61
CA ASN A 244 -18.75 -5.49 -2.99
C ASN A 244 -17.26 -5.42 -3.35
N VAL A 245 -16.80 -6.35 -4.19
CA VAL A 245 -15.40 -6.46 -4.61
C VAL A 245 -14.92 -5.25 -5.39
N TYR A 246 -15.77 -4.61 -6.20
CA TYR A 246 -15.39 -3.42 -6.98
C TYR A 246 -15.14 -2.23 -6.07
N ASN A 247 -16.01 -2.00 -5.08
CA ASN A 247 -15.81 -0.97 -4.08
C ASN A 247 -14.56 -1.23 -3.23
N LEU A 248 -14.34 -2.49 -2.82
CA LEU A 248 -13.18 -2.89 -2.05
C LEU A 248 -11.86 -2.60 -2.79
N LEU A 249 -11.77 -3.02 -4.04
CA LEU A 249 -10.58 -2.81 -4.88
C LEU A 249 -10.38 -1.33 -5.24
N ALA A 250 -11.46 -0.59 -5.50
CA ALA A 250 -11.39 0.86 -5.69
C ALA A 250 -10.90 1.58 -4.43
N ASN A 251 -11.36 1.17 -3.24
CA ASN A 251 -10.92 1.74 -1.97
C ASN A 251 -9.46 1.37 -1.66
N PHE A 252 -9.01 0.17 -2.03
CA PHE A 252 -7.60 -0.19 -1.98
C PHE A 252 -6.77 0.71 -2.91
N TYR A 253 -7.23 0.96 -4.14
CA TYR A 253 -6.56 1.89 -5.04
C TYR A 253 -6.51 3.32 -4.47
N PHE A 254 -7.62 3.82 -3.92
CA PHE A 254 -7.65 5.11 -3.21
C PHE A 254 -6.62 5.17 -2.06
N THR A 255 -6.47 4.08 -1.32
CA THR A 255 -5.47 3.94 -0.25
C THR A 255 -4.06 4.18 -0.81
N LEU A 256 -3.71 3.50 -1.90
CA LEU A 256 -2.37 3.61 -2.49
C LEU A 256 -2.13 4.97 -3.16
N LEU A 257 -3.15 5.57 -3.78
CA LEU A 257 -3.07 6.91 -4.33
C LEU A 257 -2.75 7.96 -3.26
N THR A 258 -3.44 7.88 -2.12
CA THR A 258 -3.22 8.82 -1.01
C THR A 258 -1.88 8.56 -0.30
N LEU A 259 -1.47 7.29 -0.22
CA LEU A 259 -0.14 6.88 0.25
C LEU A 259 0.98 7.45 -0.63
N PHE A 260 0.94 7.22 -1.94
CA PHE A 260 1.99 7.70 -2.85
C PHE A 260 2.13 9.22 -2.84
N ARG A 261 1.03 9.94 -2.62
CA ARG A 261 1.05 11.39 -2.51
C ARG A 261 1.80 11.91 -1.29
N LEU A 262 2.09 11.09 -0.28
CA LEU A 262 2.99 11.45 0.81
C LEU A 262 4.39 11.82 0.27
N PHE A 263 4.83 11.17 -0.81
CA PHE A 263 6.10 11.46 -1.49
C PHE A 263 6.02 12.63 -2.48
N GLY A 264 4.88 13.33 -2.51
CA GLY A 264 4.62 14.43 -3.41
C GLY A 264 3.86 14.03 -4.67
N ASP A 265 3.64 15.03 -5.52
CA ASP A 265 2.73 14.96 -6.67
C ASP A 265 3.48 14.96 -8.01
N GLY A 266 4.83 14.87 -7.94
CA GLY A 266 5.74 14.69 -9.08
C GLY A 266 5.63 15.73 -10.19
N ASP A 267 6.23 15.45 -11.35
CA ASP A 267 5.90 16.06 -12.63
C ASP A 267 5.77 14.97 -13.69
N PHE A 268 4.58 14.37 -13.77
CA PHE A 268 4.28 13.24 -14.65
C PHE A 268 4.65 13.44 -16.12
N ARG A 269 4.62 14.67 -16.62
CA ARG A 269 4.85 14.95 -18.03
C ARG A 269 6.33 15.02 -18.40
N ASN A 270 7.19 15.34 -17.44
CA ASN A 270 8.61 15.60 -17.66
C ASN A 270 9.52 14.58 -16.98
N MET A 271 8.97 13.45 -16.54
CA MET A 271 9.75 12.41 -15.90
C MET A 271 10.73 11.78 -16.90
N VAL A 272 11.97 11.50 -16.45
CA VAL A 272 12.98 10.79 -17.24
C VAL A 272 13.43 9.52 -16.49
N ALA A 273 13.35 8.36 -17.14
CA ALA A 273 13.79 7.09 -16.57
C ALA A 273 15.32 7.11 -16.32
N GLY A 274 15.78 6.41 -15.27
CA GLY A 274 17.19 6.33 -14.90
C GLY A 274 17.79 7.62 -14.33
N THR A 275 16.96 8.55 -13.85
CA THR A 275 17.42 9.81 -13.20
C THR A 275 17.22 9.83 -11.69
N SER A 276 16.43 8.90 -11.16
CA SER A 276 16.16 8.70 -9.75
C SER A 276 16.20 7.21 -9.43
N THR A 277 16.25 6.88 -8.14
CA THR A 277 16.24 5.48 -7.69
C THR A 277 14.83 4.87 -7.65
N HIS A 278 13.80 5.71 -7.64
CA HIS A 278 12.39 5.30 -7.57
C HIS A 278 11.59 6.01 -8.66
N PRO A 279 10.60 5.33 -9.29
CA PRO A 279 9.63 6.03 -10.11
C PRO A 279 8.87 7.05 -9.25
N GLU A 280 8.55 8.21 -9.82
CA GLU A 280 7.77 9.21 -9.10
C GLU A 280 6.37 8.70 -8.75
N ALA A 281 5.82 9.18 -7.63
CA ALA A 281 4.54 8.75 -7.08
C ALA A 281 3.36 8.70 -8.08
N PRO A 282 3.12 9.73 -8.92
CA PRO A 282 2.08 9.65 -9.96
C PRO A 282 2.27 8.50 -10.96
N HIS A 283 3.53 8.17 -11.28
CA HIS A 283 3.83 7.07 -12.19
C HIS A 283 3.59 5.72 -11.51
N ARG A 284 3.98 5.55 -10.24
CA ARG A 284 3.67 4.35 -9.44
C ARG A 284 2.16 4.07 -9.41
N ALA A 285 1.36 5.10 -9.13
CA ALA A 285 -0.10 5.02 -9.18
C ALA A 285 -0.63 4.50 -10.53
N LEU A 286 -0.12 5.03 -11.64
CA LEU A 286 -0.51 4.60 -12.98
C LEU A 286 -0.11 3.14 -13.27
N MET A 287 1.07 2.70 -12.84
CA MET A 287 1.50 1.31 -13.01
C MET A 287 0.54 0.35 -12.30
N LEU A 288 0.10 0.70 -11.09
CA LEU A 288 -0.89 -0.08 -10.36
C LEU A 288 -2.26 -0.09 -11.06
N PHE A 289 -2.67 1.03 -11.66
CA PHE A 289 -3.89 1.07 -12.46
C PHE A 289 -3.87 0.04 -13.59
N LYS A 290 -2.75 -0.08 -14.32
CA LYS A 290 -2.59 -1.11 -15.37
C LYS A 290 -2.58 -2.53 -14.80
N THR A 291 -2.00 -2.70 -13.61
CA THR A 291 -1.93 -4.00 -12.94
C THR A 291 -3.33 -4.55 -12.62
N PHE A 292 -4.37 -3.72 -12.50
CA PHE A 292 -5.75 -4.18 -12.34
C PHE A 292 -6.25 -5.03 -13.51
N GLU A 293 -5.87 -4.70 -14.75
CA GLU A 293 -6.32 -5.46 -15.94
C GLU A 293 -5.78 -6.89 -15.88
N THR A 294 -4.45 -7.02 -15.74
CA THR A 294 -3.77 -8.31 -15.62
C THR A 294 -4.26 -9.11 -14.41
N MET A 295 -4.47 -8.44 -13.28
CA MET A 295 -4.97 -9.07 -12.05
C MET A 295 -6.41 -9.59 -12.25
N ALA A 296 -7.32 -8.79 -12.82
CA ALA A 296 -8.70 -9.20 -13.05
C ALA A 296 -8.76 -10.43 -13.97
N GLU A 297 -7.98 -10.44 -15.05
CA GLU A 297 -7.87 -11.60 -15.94
C GLU A 297 -7.32 -12.84 -15.23
N LEU A 298 -6.28 -12.69 -14.42
CA LEU A 298 -5.71 -13.79 -13.65
C LEU A 298 -6.72 -14.36 -12.65
N MET A 299 -7.45 -13.47 -11.96
CA MET A 299 -8.42 -13.86 -10.96
C MET A 299 -9.64 -14.56 -11.57
N ASN A 300 -10.10 -14.10 -12.73
CA ASN A 300 -11.14 -14.78 -13.50
C ASN A 300 -10.70 -16.17 -13.96
N ARG A 301 -9.48 -16.28 -14.51
CA ARG A 301 -8.94 -17.56 -15.00
C ARG A 301 -8.67 -18.58 -13.89
N LYS A 302 -8.04 -18.15 -12.79
CA LYS A 302 -7.55 -19.06 -11.75
C LYS A 302 -8.56 -19.34 -10.64
N TYR A 303 -9.43 -18.37 -10.33
CA TYR A 303 -10.33 -18.45 -9.18
C TYR A 303 -11.81 -18.27 -9.54
N ASN A 304 -12.15 -18.17 -10.83
CA ASN A 304 -13.53 -17.98 -11.30
C ASN A 304 -14.22 -16.79 -10.61
N ALA A 305 -13.48 -15.69 -10.41
CA ALA A 305 -13.94 -14.53 -9.66
C ALA A 305 -15.06 -13.73 -10.37
N ASN A 306 -15.24 -13.94 -11.68
CA ASN A 306 -16.24 -13.26 -12.52
C ASN A 306 -16.22 -11.71 -12.39
N LEU A 307 -15.03 -11.15 -12.31
CA LEU A 307 -14.80 -9.70 -12.31
C LEU A 307 -15.05 -9.13 -13.71
N ASP A 308 -15.97 -8.17 -13.79
CA ASP A 308 -16.19 -7.32 -14.95
C ASP A 308 -15.13 -6.22 -14.97
N LEU A 309 -14.28 -6.24 -16.01
CA LEU A 309 -13.18 -5.31 -16.14
C LEU A 309 -13.67 -3.85 -16.31
N ASP A 310 -14.72 -3.62 -17.08
CA ASP A 310 -15.25 -2.28 -17.30
C ASP A 310 -15.80 -1.69 -16.00
N GLN A 311 -16.48 -2.50 -15.20
CA GLN A 311 -17.00 -2.10 -13.90
C GLN A 311 -15.86 -1.80 -12.91
N LEU A 312 -14.80 -2.61 -12.92
CA LEU A 312 -13.61 -2.38 -12.09
C LEU A 312 -12.92 -1.07 -12.46
N LEU A 313 -12.63 -0.85 -13.75
CA LEU A 313 -11.98 0.36 -14.23
C LEU A 313 -12.80 1.61 -13.91
N LYS A 314 -14.13 1.58 -14.10
CA LYS A 314 -15.02 2.68 -13.68
C LYS A 314 -14.92 2.99 -12.20
N SER A 315 -14.85 1.95 -11.35
CA SER A 315 -14.74 2.11 -9.90
C SER A 315 -13.38 2.70 -9.51
N CYS A 316 -12.28 2.26 -10.14
CA CYS A 316 -10.94 2.79 -9.93
C CYS A 316 -10.79 4.25 -10.40
N ILE A 317 -11.46 4.63 -11.50
CA ILE A 317 -11.52 6.04 -11.93
C ILE A 317 -12.24 6.89 -10.87
N GLY A 318 -13.31 6.37 -10.26
CA GLY A 318 -13.97 7.02 -9.12
C GLY A 318 -13.02 7.22 -7.94
N ALA A 319 -12.26 6.19 -7.57
CA ALA A 319 -11.24 6.25 -6.52
C ALA A 319 -10.13 7.26 -6.84
N LEU A 320 -9.72 7.38 -8.10
CA LEU A 320 -8.74 8.38 -8.53
C LEU A 320 -9.23 9.80 -8.27
N ARG A 321 -10.46 10.10 -8.68
CA ARG A 321 -11.09 11.40 -8.42
C ARG A 321 -11.23 11.67 -6.91
N ALA A 322 -11.61 10.67 -6.13
CA ALA A 322 -11.65 10.79 -4.67
C ALA A 322 -10.26 11.09 -4.09
N GLY A 323 -9.22 10.46 -4.62
CA GLY A 323 -7.82 10.74 -4.26
C GLY A 323 -7.41 12.17 -4.56
N ASP A 324 -7.82 12.73 -5.71
CA ASP A 324 -7.58 14.12 -6.12
C ASP A 324 -8.26 15.12 -5.19
N ILE A 325 -9.52 14.86 -4.84
CA ILE A 325 -10.27 15.64 -3.87
C ILE A 325 -9.56 15.57 -2.50
N ALA A 326 -9.18 14.38 -2.05
CA ALA A 326 -8.41 14.16 -0.83
C ALA A 326 -7.10 14.97 -0.81
N TYR A 327 -6.31 14.89 -1.87
CA TYR A 327 -5.06 15.65 -1.97
C TYR A 327 -5.29 17.15 -1.90
N LYS A 328 -6.28 17.66 -2.64
CA LYS A 328 -6.61 19.09 -2.64
C LYS A 328 -7.08 19.56 -1.26
N LEU A 329 -7.99 18.81 -0.63
CA LEU A 329 -8.51 19.16 0.69
C LEU A 329 -7.42 19.13 1.75
N ILE A 330 -6.52 18.15 1.67
CA ILE A 330 -5.43 18.02 2.63
C ILE A 330 -4.37 19.08 2.39
N THR A 331 -3.98 19.37 1.16
CA THR A 331 -2.76 20.17 0.92
C THR A 331 -3.03 21.60 0.46
N ASP A 332 -4.29 21.93 0.13
CA ASP A 332 -4.70 23.13 -0.60
C ASP A 332 -4.02 23.30 -1.98
N LYS A 333 -3.37 22.24 -2.48
CA LYS A 333 -2.75 22.22 -3.81
C LYS A 333 -3.69 21.54 -4.79
N ASN A 334 -3.78 22.09 -6.00
CA ASN A 334 -4.40 21.33 -7.08
C ASN A 334 -3.48 20.16 -7.44
N PRO A 335 -4.03 18.94 -7.56
CA PRO A 335 -3.25 17.81 -8.04
C PRO A 335 -2.78 18.11 -9.47
N LYS A 336 -1.50 17.89 -9.73
CA LYS A 336 -0.97 17.77 -11.08
C LYS A 336 -1.63 16.55 -11.71
N GLU A 337 -2.07 16.69 -12.95
CA GLU A 337 -2.86 15.67 -13.64
C GLU A 337 -2.15 14.31 -13.60
N VAL A 338 -2.71 13.36 -12.85
CA VAL A 338 -2.28 11.95 -12.90
C VAL A 338 -3.07 11.19 -13.98
N PHE A 339 -4.16 11.77 -14.51
CA PHE A 339 -5.04 11.05 -15.44
C PHE A 339 -5.76 11.96 -16.44
N VAL A 340 -5.27 11.98 -17.68
CA VAL A 340 -6.04 12.48 -18.85
C VAL A 340 -5.97 11.45 -19.97
N GLY A 341 -6.90 10.49 -19.92
CA GLY A 341 -7.23 9.62 -21.05
C GLY A 341 -6.08 8.72 -21.55
N PRO A 342 -6.07 8.37 -22.86
CA PRO A 342 -5.11 7.46 -23.48
C PRO A 342 -3.64 7.85 -23.30
N HIS A 343 -3.35 9.11 -22.94
CA HIS A 343 -1.99 9.63 -22.83
C HIS A 343 -1.21 9.11 -21.63
N GLY A 344 -1.88 8.67 -20.56
CA GLY A 344 -1.21 7.92 -19.49
C GLY A 344 -0.62 6.61 -19.98
N TYR A 345 -1.27 5.93 -20.95
CA TYR A 345 -0.87 4.60 -21.42
C TYR A 345 0.49 4.59 -22.11
N ASN A 346 0.87 5.71 -22.73
CA ASN A 346 2.10 5.85 -23.55
C ASN A 346 3.18 6.70 -22.85
N ASN A 347 3.19 6.76 -21.51
CA ASN A 347 4.29 7.45 -20.82
C ASN A 347 5.63 6.77 -21.17
N PRO A 348 6.63 7.50 -21.71
CA PRO A 348 7.91 6.93 -22.10
C PRO A 348 8.65 6.19 -20.99
N ILE A 349 8.50 6.62 -19.72
CA ILE A 349 9.10 5.90 -18.59
C ILE A 349 8.53 4.49 -18.49
N HIS A 350 7.22 4.35 -18.58
CA HIS A 350 6.60 3.04 -18.45
C HIS A 350 7.13 2.07 -19.51
N GLY A 351 7.25 2.53 -20.75
CA GLY A 351 7.88 1.76 -21.83
C GLY A 351 9.33 1.38 -21.50
N ALA A 352 10.13 2.32 -21.03
CA ALA A 352 11.53 2.08 -20.66
C ALA A 352 11.68 1.08 -19.49
N LEU A 353 10.83 1.15 -18.46
CA LEU A 353 10.87 0.20 -17.35
C LEU A 353 10.48 -1.21 -17.79
N ILE A 354 9.44 -1.34 -18.63
CA ILE A 354 9.02 -2.63 -19.18
C ILE A 354 10.09 -3.22 -20.10
N GLU A 355 10.68 -2.40 -20.98
CA GLU A 355 11.78 -2.82 -21.85
C GLU A 355 12.99 -3.30 -21.02
N ASN A 356 13.37 -2.53 -19.99
CA ASN A 356 14.44 -2.91 -19.09
C ASN A 356 14.14 -4.21 -18.32
N TRP A 357 12.89 -4.39 -17.85
CA TRP A 357 12.46 -5.63 -17.22
C TRP A 357 12.64 -6.82 -18.16
N GLN A 358 12.01 -6.75 -19.34
CA GLN A 358 11.89 -7.88 -20.27
C GLN A 358 13.23 -8.29 -20.89
N HIS A 359 14.10 -7.33 -21.20
CA HIS A 359 15.33 -7.59 -21.95
C HIS A 359 16.60 -7.61 -21.10
N HIS A 360 16.55 -7.09 -19.87
CA HIS A 360 17.75 -6.96 -19.04
C HIS A 360 17.55 -7.49 -17.63
N LEU A 361 16.74 -6.81 -16.82
CA LEU A 361 16.72 -7.01 -15.39
C LEU A 361 16.12 -8.37 -14.98
N PHE A 362 15.08 -8.85 -15.67
CA PHE A 362 14.48 -10.16 -15.40
C PHE A 362 15.54 -11.28 -15.39
N HIS A 363 16.42 -11.29 -16.40
CA HIS A 363 17.47 -12.30 -16.52
C HIS A 363 18.54 -12.17 -15.44
N LYS A 364 18.85 -10.95 -15.00
CA LYS A 364 19.80 -10.66 -13.93
C LYS A 364 19.28 -11.09 -12.56
N LEU A 365 17.98 -10.93 -12.31
CA LEU A 365 17.35 -11.24 -11.02
C LEU A 365 17.02 -12.73 -10.86
N LYS A 366 16.75 -13.44 -11.96
CA LYS A 366 16.35 -14.87 -11.95
C LYS A 366 17.23 -15.79 -11.07
N PRO A 367 18.58 -15.64 -11.01
CA PRO A 367 19.42 -16.45 -10.11
C PRO A 367 19.20 -16.17 -8.63
N PHE A 368 18.75 -14.95 -8.29
CA PHE A 368 18.54 -14.46 -6.92
C PHE A 368 17.09 -14.62 -6.45
N ALA A 369 16.13 -14.76 -7.38
CA ALA A 369 14.72 -14.86 -7.05
C ALA A 369 14.34 -16.18 -6.35
N TYR A 370 13.54 -16.04 -5.28
CA TYR A 370 12.95 -17.12 -4.49
C TYR A 370 11.55 -17.50 -4.97
N THR A 371 10.90 -16.64 -5.75
CA THR A 371 9.65 -16.92 -6.46
C THR A 371 9.88 -17.01 -7.97
N GLU A 372 8.88 -17.50 -8.69
CA GLU A 372 8.80 -17.30 -10.14
C GLU A 372 8.60 -15.80 -10.43
N LEU A 373 9.46 -15.26 -11.30
CA LEU A 373 9.31 -13.91 -11.84
C LEU A 373 8.39 -13.97 -13.06
N TYR A 374 7.55 -12.95 -13.25
CA TYR A 374 6.58 -12.89 -14.34
C TYR A 374 6.97 -11.85 -15.40
N TYR A 375 6.58 -12.12 -16.65
CA TYR A 375 6.86 -11.28 -17.82
C TYR A 375 5.75 -10.27 -18.12
#